data_AF-A0A7T1HXU1-F1
#
_entry.id   AF-A0A7T1HXU1-F1
#
_cell.length_a   1.000
_cell.length_b   1.000
_cell.length_c   1.000
_cell.angle_alpha   90.00
_cell.angle_beta   90.00
_cell.angle_gamma   90.00
#
_symmetry.space_group_name_H-M   'P 1'
#
loop_
_entity.id
_entity.type
_entity.pdbx_description
1 polymer ?
#
loop_
_entity_poly.entity_id
_entity_poly.type
_entity_poly.pdbx_seq_one_letter_code
_entity_poly.pdbx_strand_id
1 'polypeptide(L)'
;MGPDPPAVPGIDPLLEEGFVHPLLAQLRTWQAEARSGTRRLPLIALNGPVGAGKSTLGRQLEALAPRFGLRLCVASIDDLYLSWPERGERLAGNPFGVSRVPPGSHDLPLLLEALAQWRHRGVLRLPRFDKSLAAGEGDRAGWRELACDALVLEGWLMGCRPLSEAALEAVMEGALLRTLRTGVAEPSAEQPLGRENGAPPLQREEWTWLPRWNHELEHYLPLWQACDGLWLLRPLHWGLPRRWRFQAEGRQRRSGGGWLAPADLAQLVRASLCSLPPALYQDPLSQELAPDGVWLGAGSAGLLTSRSGDRQETRAQRSGAAPQPHDPSFKPPTQAVAWLDGRRRCRSLWLQASLSPSSSATG
;
A
#
# COMPACT_ATOMS: atom_id res chain seq x y z
N MET A 1 -24.70 11.26 -26.63
CA MET A 1 -23.50 11.64 -25.84
C MET A 1 -23.66 11.02 -24.48
N GLY A 2 -22.77 10.12 -24.07
CA GLY A 2 -22.75 9.64 -22.68
C GLY A 2 -22.37 10.81 -21.75
N PRO A 3 -22.65 10.72 -20.44
CA PRO A 3 -22.19 11.72 -19.49
C PRO A 3 -20.66 11.82 -19.60
N ASP A 4 -20.13 13.04 -19.67
CA ASP A 4 -18.69 13.27 -19.59
C ASP A 4 -18.15 12.58 -18.33
N PRO A 5 -16.98 11.91 -18.42
CA PRO A 5 -16.35 11.36 -17.24
C PRO A 5 -16.16 12.50 -16.22
N PRO A 6 -16.43 12.25 -14.93
CA PRO A 6 -16.31 13.28 -13.90
C PRO A 6 -14.92 13.91 -13.95
N ALA A 7 -14.86 15.24 -13.89
CA ALA A 7 -13.61 15.99 -13.91
C ALA A 7 -12.62 15.38 -12.91
N VAL A 8 -11.48 14.91 -13.40
CA VAL A 8 -10.43 14.35 -12.56
C VAL A 8 -9.89 15.49 -11.69
N PRO A 9 -9.91 15.37 -10.35
CA PRO A 9 -9.36 16.39 -9.48
C PRO A 9 -7.92 16.71 -9.87
N GLY A 10 -7.51 17.97 -9.75
CA GLY A 10 -6.12 18.36 -9.95
C GLY A 10 -5.19 17.50 -9.09
N ILE A 11 -4.13 16.97 -9.71
CA ILE A 11 -3.07 16.24 -9.04
C ILE A 11 -2.06 17.25 -8.47
N ASP A 12 -1.44 16.91 -7.35
CA ASP A 12 -0.36 17.71 -6.78
C ASP A 12 0.80 17.78 -7.80
N PRO A 13 1.31 18.97 -8.19
CA PRO A 13 2.30 19.06 -9.27
C PRO A 13 3.58 18.25 -9.03
N LEU A 14 4.06 18.22 -7.78
CA LEU A 14 5.23 17.40 -7.44
C LEU A 14 4.92 15.92 -7.64
N LEU A 15 3.72 15.46 -7.25
CA LEU A 15 3.28 14.09 -7.48
C LEU A 15 3.08 13.79 -8.97
N GLU A 16 2.53 14.71 -9.75
CA GLU A 16 2.35 14.51 -11.20
C GLU A 16 3.69 14.39 -11.92
N GLU A 17 4.52 15.42 -11.80
CA GLU A 17 5.78 15.52 -12.55
C GLU A 17 6.85 14.57 -12.02
N GLY A 18 6.95 14.42 -10.69
CA GLY A 18 8.00 13.66 -10.03
C GLY A 18 7.66 12.21 -9.73
N PHE A 19 6.38 11.81 -9.79
CA PHE A 19 5.98 10.42 -9.50
C PHE A 19 5.21 9.83 -10.68
N VAL A 20 4.14 10.47 -11.15
CA VAL A 20 3.30 9.89 -12.20
C VAL A 20 4.00 9.82 -13.56
N HIS A 21 4.59 10.91 -14.03
CA HIS A 21 5.20 10.93 -15.37
C HIS A 21 6.36 9.93 -15.55
N PRO A 22 7.36 9.84 -14.65
CA PRO A 22 8.46 8.89 -14.82
C PRO A 22 7.99 7.44 -14.78
N LEU A 23 7.00 7.16 -13.93
CA LEU A 23 6.44 5.82 -13.77
C LEU A 23 5.61 5.39 -14.99
N LEU A 24 4.81 6.29 -15.57
CA LEU A 24 4.10 6.00 -16.83
C LEU A 24 5.07 5.82 -18.00
N ALA A 25 6.15 6.61 -18.07
CA ALA A 25 7.20 6.44 -19.07
C ALA A 25 7.89 5.07 -18.95
N GLN A 26 8.22 4.63 -17.73
CA GLN A 26 8.78 3.29 -17.51
C GLN A 26 7.81 2.20 -17.93
N LEU A 27 6.53 2.29 -17.53
CA LEU A 27 5.53 1.31 -17.92
C LEU A 27 5.38 1.22 -19.45
N ARG A 28 5.48 2.35 -20.16
CA ARG A 28 5.48 2.35 -21.62
C ARG A 28 6.67 1.60 -22.21
N THR A 29 7.87 1.76 -21.67
CA THR A 29 9.06 1.00 -22.09
C THR A 29 8.87 -0.50 -21.87
N TRP A 30 8.46 -0.91 -20.67
CA TRP A 30 8.21 -2.31 -20.35
C TRP A 30 7.08 -2.93 -21.18
N GLN A 31 6.07 -2.15 -21.51
CA GLN A 31 5.00 -2.57 -22.37
C GLN A 31 5.48 -2.76 -23.83
N ALA A 32 6.42 -1.95 -24.31
CA ALA A 32 7.05 -2.14 -25.61
C ALA A 32 7.90 -3.44 -25.64
N GLU A 33 8.68 -3.68 -24.58
CA GLU A 33 9.43 -4.93 -24.39
C GLU A 33 8.51 -6.16 -24.37
N ALA A 34 7.35 -6.04 -23.74
CA ALA A 34 6.35 -7.11 -23.73
C ALA A 34 5.81 -7.41 -25.12
N ARG A 35 5.59 -6.38 -25.96
CA ARG A 35 5.20 -6.57 -27.36
C ARG A 35 6.30 -7.23 -28.21
N SER A 36 7.58 -7.01 -27.90
CA SER A 36 8.69 -7.72 -28.54
C SER A 36 8.95 -9.12 -27.97
N GLY A 37 8.19 -9.58 -26.98
CA GLY A 37 8.35 -10.89 -26.36
C GLY A 37 9.55 -11.02 -25.42
N THR A 38 10.22 -9.92 -25.10
CA THR A 38 11.38 -9.89 -24.18
C THR A 38 10.96 -9.72 -22.73
N ARG A 39 9.68 -9.43 -22.49
CA ARG A 39 9.07 -9.27 -21.16
C ARG A 39 7.62 -9.77 -21.14
N ARG A 40 7.10 -10.04 -19.95
CA ARG A 40 5.64 -10.16 -19.70
C ARG A 40 4.99 -8.79 -19.56
N LEU A 41 3.66 -8.72 -19.69
CA LEU A 41 2.92 -7.47 -19.44
C LEU A 41 3.20 -6.94 -18.02
N PRO A 42 3.47 -5.63 -17.87
CA PRO A 42 3.93 -5.05 -16.62
C PRO A 42 2.81 -4.94 -15.58
N LEU A 43 3.06 -5.49 -14.39
CA LEU A 43 2.18 -5.43 -13.23
C LEU A 43 2.85 -4.66 -12.09
N ILE A 44 2.22 -3.60 -11.61
CA ILE A 44 2.71 -2.80 -10.48
C ILE A 44 1.78 -2.94 -9.29
N ALA A 45 2.36 -3.07 -8.10
CA ALA A 45 1.65 -2.91 -6.84
C ALA A 45 1.66 -1.45 -6.40
N LEU A 46 0.48 -0.86 -6.12
CA LEU A 46 0.35 0.45 -5.49
C LEU A 46 -0.11 0.30 -4.04
N ASN A 47 0.79 0.55 -3.10
CA ASN A 47 0.50 0.60 -1.67
C ASN A 47 0.13 2.02 -1.23
N GLY A 48 -0.82 2.11 -0.32
CA GLY A 48 -1.04 3.31 0.48
C GLY A 48 -2.13 3.08 1.51
N PRO A 49 -2.07 3.72 2.69
CA PRO A 49 -3.06 3.45 3.72
C PRO A 49 -4.47 3.94 3.33
N VAL A 50 -5.45 3.57 4.14
CA VAL A 50 -6.83 4.02 3.97
C VAL A 50 -6.90 5.56 3.93
N GLY A 51 -7.61 6.09 2.93
CA GLY A 51 -7.75 7.53 2.73
C GLY A 51 -6.56 8.25 2.09
N ALA A 52 -5.44 7.56 1.78
CA ALA A 52 -4.27 8.17 1.13
C ALA A 52 -4.55 8.76 -0.26
N GLY A 53 -5.63 8.34 -0.92
CA GLY A 53 -6.02 8.81 -2.25
C GLY A 53 -5.68 7.86 -3.39
N LYS A 54 -5.32 6.60 -3.11
CA LYS A 54 -4.98 5.59 -4.12
C LYS A 54 -5.98 5.50 -5.29
N SER A 55 -7.28 5.36 -5.02
CA SER A 55 -8.28 5.28 -6.11
C SER A 55 -8.44 6.59 -6.90
N THR A 56 -8.13 7.75 -6.28
CA THR A 56 -8.05 9.02 -7.02
C THR A 56 -6.82 9.06 -7.91
N LEU A 57 -5.66 8.64 -7.39
CA LEU A 57 -4.44 8.52 -8.18
C LEU A 57 -4.58 7.48 -9.30
N GLY A 58 -5.28 6.37 -9.07
CA GLY A 58 -5.58 5.36 -10.08
C GLY A 58 -6.32 5.95 -11.28
N ARG A 59 -7.39 6.72 -11.03
CA ARG A 59 -8.12 7.44 -12.09
C ARG A 59 -7.24 8.46 -12.81
N GLN A 60 -6.36 9.16 -12.09
CA GLN A 60 -5.41 10.10 -12.68
C GLN A 60 -4.40 9.39 -13.58
N LEU A 61 -3.85 8.24 -13.14
CA LEU A 61 -2.96 7.39 -13.91
C LEU A 61 -3.63 6.90 -15.20
N GLU A 62 -4.87 6.39 -15.13
CA GLU A 62 -5.64 5.96 -16.31
C GLU A 62 -5.91 7.13 -17.27
N ALA A 63 -6.23 8.31 -16.76
CA ALA A 63 -6.49 9.49 -17.57
C ALA A 63 -5.23 10.03 -18.27
N LEU A 64 -4.06 9.91 -17.63
CA LEU A 64 -2.78 10.40 -18.17
C LEU A 64 -2.08 9.38 -19.07
N ALA A 65 -2.28 8.08 -18.85
CA ALA A 65 -1.62 7.00 -19.59
C ALA A 65 -1.70 7.10 -21.13
N PRO A 66 -2.82 7.53 -21.75
CA PRO A 66 -2.88 7.72 -23.20
C PRO A 66 -1.87 8.72 -23.75
N ARG A 67 -1.48 9.74 -22.97
CA ARG A 67 -0.44 10.72 -23.35
C ARG A 67 0.94 10.09 -23.47
N PHE A 68 1.16 8.96 -22.80
CA PHE A 68 2.37 8.15 -22.87
C PHE A 68 2.23 6.98 -23.87
N GLY A 69 1.11 6.88 -24.60
CA GLY A 69 0.84 5.79 -25.53
C GLY A 69 0.59 4.43 -24.85
N LEU A 70 0.08 4.46 -23.61
CA LEU A 70 -0.17 3.27 -22.79
C LEU A 70 -1.68 3.07 -22.57
N ARG A 71 -2.17 1.82 -22.65
CA ARG A 71 -3.51 1.45 -22.18
C ARG A 71 -3.37 0.85 -20.78
N LEU A 72 -3.35 1.72 -19.79
CA LEU A 72 -3.25 1.35 -18.39
C LEU A 72 -4.65 1.09 -17.82
N CYS A 73 -4.79 0.02 -17.03
CA CYS A 73 -5.90 -0.10 -16.08
C CYS A 73 -5.38 -0.07 -14.64
N VAL A 74 -6.20 0.47 -13.75
CA VAL A 74 -6.01 0.33 -12.30
C VAL A 74 -7.13 -0.54 -11.72
N ALA A 75 -6.74 -1.64 -11.09
CA ALA A 75 -7.65 -2.52 -10.35
C ALA A 75 -7.39 -2.41 -8.85
N SER A 76 -8.40 -2.70 -8.02
CA SER A 76 -8.28 -2.72 -6.57
C SER A 76 -8.31 -4.15 -6.05
N ILE A 77 -7.44 -4.49 -5.11
CA ILE A 77 -7.52 -5.79 -4.43
C ILE A 77 -8.81 -5.92 -3.61
N ASP A 78 -9.42 -4.80 -3.19
CA ASP A 78 -10.72 -4.77 -2.51
C ASP A 78 -11.84 -5.39 -3.36
N ASP A 79 -11.72 -5.40 -4.70
CA ASP A 79 -12.69 -6.09 -5.56
C ASP A 79 -12.67 -7.62 -5.39
N LEU A 80 -11.57 -8.14 -4.86
CA LEU A 80 -11.30 -9.56 -4.65
C LEU A 80 -11.55 -9.99 -3.20
N TYR A 81 -12.33 -9.25 -2.42
CA TYR A 81 -12.83 -9.81 -1.16
C TYR A 81 -13.54 -11.17 -1.42
N LEU A 82 -13.35 -12.11 -0.49
CA LEU A 82 -14.12 -13.37 -0.44
C LEU A 82 -15.63 -13.05 -0.34
N SER A 83 -16.52 -14.01 -0.51
CA SER A 83 -17.96 -13.76 -0.29
C SER A 83 -18.26 -13.40 1.18
N TRP A 84 -19.41 -12.79 1.46
CA TRP A 84 -19.81 -12.47 2.83
C TRP A 84 -19.75 -13.68 3.80
N PRO A 85 -20.31 -14.86 3.47
CA PRO A 85 -20.24 -16.04 4.35
C PRO A 85 -18.81 -16.48 4.64
N GLU A 86 -17.96 -16.57 3.61
CA GLU A 86 -16.55 -16.98 3.75
C GLU A 86 -15.77 -16.01 4.65
N ARG A 87 -15.98 -14.70 4.51
CA ARG A 87 -15.33 -13.72 5.40
C ARG A 87 -15.82 -13.83 6.83
N GLY A 88 -17.11 -14.13 7.03
CA GLY A 88 -17.68 -14.38 8.34
C GLY A 88 -16.96 -15.51 9.08
N GLU A 89 -16.64 -16.60 8.38
CA GLU A 89 -15.87 -17.72 8.93
C GLU A 89 -14.39 -17.36 9.13
N ARG A 90 -13.74 -16.79 8.11
CA ARG A 90 -12.31 -16.48 8.12
C ARG A 90 -11.91 -15.44 9.16
N LEU A 91 -12.79 -14.48 9.44
CA LEU A 91 -12.53 -13.38 10.38
C LEU A 91 -13.30 -13.53 11.69
N ALA A 92 -13.95 -14.67 11.94
CA ALA A 92 -14.71 -14.91 13.17
C ALA A 92 -13.85 -14.65 14.41
N GLY A 93 -14.36 -13.80 15.31
CA GLY A 93 -13.70 -13.48 16.58
C GLY A 93 -12.54 -12.49 16.50
N ASN A 94 -12.30 -11.88 15.33
CA ASN A 94 -11.27 -10.85 15.22
C ASN A 94 -11.54 -9.66 16.16
N PRO A 95 -10.51 -9.04 16.73
CA PRO A 95 -10.65 -8.04 17.80
C PRO A 95 -11.23 -6.70 17.33
N PHE A 96 -11.33 -6.48 16.01
CA PHE A 96 -11.83 -5.23 15.46
C PHE A 96 -13.34 -5.28 15.16
N GLY A 97 -13.96 -6.47 15.16
CA GLY A 97 -15.36 -6.66 14.79
C GLY A 97 -15.65 -6.39 13.30
N VAL A 98 -14.62 -6.38 12.45
CA VAL A 98 -14.78 -6.09 11.01
C VAL A 98 -14.84 -7.38 10.19
N SER A 99 -15.59 -7.36 9.10
CA SER A 99 -15.72 -8.50 8.18
C SER A 99 -14.88 -8.40 6.90
N ARG A 100 -14.08 -7.35 6.81
CA ARG A 100 -13.17 -7.06 5.69
C ARG A 100 -12.05 -6.16 6.23
N VAL A 101 -10.98 -6.01 5.47
CA VAL A 101 -9.73 -5.28 5.80
C VAL A 101 -8.58 -6.19 6.20
N PRO A 102 -8.61 -6.96 7.31
CA PRO A 102 -7.46 -7.75 7.73
C PRO A 102 -6.98 -8.75 6.66
N PRO A 103 -5.70 -9.17 6.70
CA PRO A 103 -5.21 -10.29 5.89
C PRO A 103 -6.10 -11.53 6.03
N GLY A 104 -6.15 -12.35 4.97
CA GLY A 104 -7.05 -13.51 4.88
C GLY A 104 -8.46 -13.21 4.37
N SER A 105 -8.81 -11.94 4.08
CA SER A 105 -10.14 -11.55 3.60
C SER A 105 -10.32 -11.55 2.08
N HIS A 106 -9.25 -11.75 1.30
CA HIS A 106 -9.26 -11.72 -0.16
C HIS A 106 -9.16 -13.12 -0.78
N ASP A 107 -9.78 -13.30 -1.95
CA ASP A 107 -9.70 -14.49 -2.79
C ASP A 107 -8.46 -14.41 -3.69
N LEU A 108 -7.32 -14.79 -3.12
CA LEU A 108 -6.03 -14.76 -3.80
C LEU A 108 -5.91 -15.78 -4.93
N PRO A 109 -6.44 -17.03 -4.82
CA PRO A 109 -6.46 -17.95 -5.95
C PRO A 109 -7.14 -17.35 -7.18
N LEU A 110 -8.33 -16.74 -7.01
CA LEU A 110 -9.04 -16.09 -8.11
C LEU A 110 -8.24 -14.92 -8.70
N LEU A 111 -7.61 -14.10 -7.87
CA LEU A 111 -6.78 -12.99 -8.32
C LEU A 111 -5.58 -13.46 -9.15
N LEU A 112 -4.84 -14.45 -8.64
CA LEU A 112 -3.64 -14.96 -9.31
C LEU A 112 -3.99 -15.61 -10.66
N GLU A 113 -5.11 -16.34 -10.73
CA GLU A 113 -5.61 -16.88 -11.99
C GLU A 113 -5.98 -15.76 -12.97
N ALA A 114 -6.72 -14.74 -12.52
CA ALA A 114 -7.08 -13.61 -13.37
C ALA A 114 -5.87 -12.85 -13.91
N LEU A 115 -4.82 -12.66 -13.08
CA LEU A 115 -3.57 -12.02 -13.50
C LEU A 115 -2.80 -12.87 -14.52
N ALA A 116 -2.77 -14.19 -14.33
CA ALA A 116 -2.16 -15.11 -15.30
C ALA A 116 -2.90 -15.06 -16.64
N GLN A 117 -4.24 -15.14 -16.63
CA GLN A 117 -5.07 -15.02 -17.83
C GLN A 117 -4.88 -13.68 -18.53
N TRP A 118 -4.82 -12.58 -17.77
CA TRP A 118 -4.56 -11.24 -18.31
C TRP A 118 -3.21 -11.16 -19.03
N ARG A 119 -2.14 -11.72 -18.44
CA ARG A 119 -0.81 -11.74 -19.10
C ARG A 119 -0.81 -12.47 -20.44
N HIS A 120 -1.68 -13.46 -20.62
CA HIS A 120 -1.81 -14.18 -21.88
C HIS A 120 -2.76 -13.52 -22.89
N ARG A 121 -3.88 -12.94 -22.42
CA ARG A 121 -4.99 -12.48 -23.28
C ARG A 121 -5.07 -10.96 -23.43
N GLY A 122 -4.37 -10.20 -22.58
CA GLY A 122 -4.48 -8.74 -22.50
C GLY A 122 -5.82 -8.24 -21.94
N VAL A 123 -6.64 -9.13 -21.40
CA VAL A 123 -7.95 -8.82 -20.79
C VAL A 123 -7.98 -9.37 -19.37
N LEU A 124 -8.11 -8.47 -18.40
CA LEU A 124 -8.23 -8.80 -16.98
C LEU A 124 -9.71 -8.91 -16.62
N ARG A 125 -10.12 -10.08 -16.14
CA ARG A 125 -11.49 -10.33 -15.68
C ARG A 125 -11.50 -10.49 -14.17
N LEU A 126 -12.20 -9.59 -13.47
CA LEU A 126 -12.29 -9.58 -12.01
C LEU A 126 -13.75 -9.42 -11.56
N PRO A 127 -14.10 -9.91 -10.37
CA PRO A 127 -15.36 -9.52 -9.73
C PRO A 127 -15.38 -8.01 -9.47
N ARG A 128 -16.56 -7.48 -9.20
CA ARG A 128 -16.72 -6.19 -8.52
C ARG A 128 -17.11 -6.44 -7.07
N PHE A 129 -16.68 -5.59 -6.17
CA PHE A 129 -17.15 -5.63 -4.78
C PHE A 129 -18.05 -4.44 -4.46
N ASP A 130 -19.28 -4.72 -4.04
CA ASP A 130 -20.22 -3.70 -3.58
C ASP A 130 -20.29 -3.70 -2.05
N LYS A 131 -19.78 -2.64 -1.45
CA LYS A 131 -19.70 -2.43 0.01
C LYS A 131 -21.07 -2.19 0.65
N SER A 132 -22.14 -1.97 -0.14
CA SER A 132 -23.50 -1.73 0.36
C SER A 132 -24.35 -2.99 0.53
N LEU A 133 -23.96 -4.09 -0.12
CA LEU A 133 -24.64 -5.38 0.01
C LEU A 133 -24.48 -5.98 1.41
N ALA A 134 -25.26 -7.03 1.72
CA ALA A 134 -25.24 -7.73 3.00
C ALA A 134 -25.31 -6.78 4.21
N ALA A 135 -26.26 -5.84 4.20
CA ALA A 135 -26.45 -4.83 5.25
C ALA A 135 -25.21 -3.95 5.53
N GLY A 136 -24.38 -3.67 4.51
CA GLY A 136 -23.18 -2.82 4.62
C GLY A 136 -21.88 -3.58 4.90
N GLU A 137 -21.97 -4.90 5.04
CA GLU A 137 -20.81 -5.78 5.14
C GLU A 137 -20.10 -5.97 3.79
N GLY A 138 -20.88 -5.85 2.72
CA GLY A 138 -20.45 -5.91 1.33
C GLY A 138 -20.37 -7.32 0.77
N ASP A 139 -20.55 -7.44 -0.54
CA ASP A 139 -20.42 -8.72 -1.24
C ASP A 139 -20.04 -8.53 -2.72
N ARG A 140 -19.75 -9.64 -3.41
CA ARG A 140 -19.46 -9.63 -4.85
C ARG A 140 -20.70 -9.22 -5.64
N ALA A 141 -20.52 -8.28 -6.57
CA ALA A 141 -21.57 -7.68 -7.38
C ALA A 141 -21.24 -7.79 -8.88
N GLY A 142 -21.30 -9.01 -9.40
CA GLY A 142 -21.03 -9.29 -10.80
C GLY A 142 -19.55 -9.18 -11.17
N TRP A 143 -19.29 -9.02 -12.48
CA TRP A 143 -17.94 -9.09 -13.05
C TRP A 143 -17.64 -7.86 -13.92
N ARG A 144 -16.35 -7.60 -14.13
CA ARG A 144 -15.86 -6.63 -15.10
C ARG A 144 -14.67 -7.18 -15.87
N GLU A 145 -14.54 -6.69 -17.10
CA GLU A 145 -13.39 -6.97 -17.95
C GLU A 145 -12.67 -5.66 -18.26
N LEU A 146 -11.34 -5.70 -18.20
CA LEU A 146 -10.44 -4.57 -18.37
C LEU A 146 -9.38 -4.95 -19.41
N ALA A 147 -9.49 -4.40 -20.62
CA ALA A 147 -8.53 -4.62 -21.69
C ALA A 147 -7.38 -3.61 -21.59
N CYS A 148 -6.20 -4.06 -21.18
CA CYS A 148 -5.04 -3.21 -20.92
C CYS A 148 -3.73 -3.94 -21.22
N ASP A 149 -2.69 -3.16 -21.53
CA ASP A 149 -1.34 -3.65 -21.75
C ASP A 149 -0.35 -3.25 -20.65
N ALA A 150 -0.85 -2.62 -19.58
CA ALA A 150 -0.20 -2.49 -18.28
C ALA A 150 -1.27 -2.46 -17.18
N LEU A 151 -0.91 -2.95 -15.99
CA LEU A 151 -1.82 -3.02 -14.85
C LEU A 151 -1.16 -2.46 -13.59
N VAL A 152 -1.88 -1.57 -12.90
CA VAL A 152 -1.60 -1.20 -11.52
C VAL A 152 -2.66 -1.85 -10.64
N LEU A 153 -2.23 -2.68 -9.68
CA LEU A 153 -3.10 -3.25 -8.65
C LEU A 153 -2.90 -2.46 -7.35
N GLU A 154 -3.95 -1.81 -6.86
CA GLU A 154 -3.90 -0.96 -5.67
C GLU A 154 -4.52 -1.62 -4.43
N GLY A 155 -3.97 -1.31 -3.26
CA GLY A 155 -4.42 -1.86 -1.99
C GLY A 155 -3.65 -1.27 -0.81
N TRP A 156 -4.14 -1.49 0.42
CA TRP A 156 -3.50 -0.91 1.61
C TRP A 156 -2.33 -1.75 2.15
N LEU A 157 -2.35 -3.07 1.92
CA LEU A 157 -1.36 -4.03 2.39
C LEU A 157 -0.32 -4.41 1.31
N MET A 158 -0.37 -3.77 0.13
CA MET A 158 0.39 -4.19 -1.03
C MET A 158 1.89 -4.23 -0.73
N GLY A 159 2.53 -5.39 -0.93
CA GLY A 159 3.96 -5.58 -0.68
C GLY A 159 4.36 -5.83 0.78
N CYS A 160 3.44 -5.75 1.76
CA CYS A 160 3.73 -6.12 3.15
C CYS A 160 4.21 -7.58 3.24
N ARG A 161 5.21 -7.83 4.08
CA ARG A 161 5.84 -9.15 4.24
C ARG A 161 5.57 -9.74 5.62
N PRO A 162 5.33 -11.05 5.73
CA PRO A 162 5.29 -11.70 7.03
C PRO A 162 6.66 -11.62 7.71
N LEU A 163 6.63 -11.45 9.03
CA LEU A 163 7.78 -11.64 9.90
C LEU A 163 8.17 -13.12 9.91
N SER A 164 9.47 -13.39 10.08
CA SER A 164 9.92 -14.76 10.39
C SER A 164 9.36 -15.19 11.74
N GLU A 165 9.29 -16.50 11.97
CA GLU A 165 8.90 -17.06 13.27
C GLU A 165 9.73 -16.45 14.41
N ALA A 166 11.06 -16.42 14.27
CA ALA A 166 11.96 -15.81 15.26
C ALA A 166 11.71 -14.30 15.46
N ALA A 167 11.43 -13.55 14.38
CA ALA A 167 11.13 -12.12 14.47
C ALA A 167 9.79 -11.88 15.17
N LEU A 168 8.78 -12.70 14.86
CA LEU A 168 7.45 -12.63 15.47
C LEU A 168 7.52 -13.00 16.97
N GLU A 169 8.25 -14.04 17.33
CA GLU A 169 8.51 -14.43 18.72
C GLU A 169 9.16 -13.28 19.50
N ALA A 170 10.22 -12.69 18.95
CA ALA A 170 10.90 -11.54 19.57
C ALA A 170 9.97 -10.34 19.78
N VAL A 171 9.08 -10.05 18.81
CA VAL A 171 8.04 -9.02 18.96
C VAL A 171 7.10 -9.36 20.12
N MET A 172 6.61 -10.59 20.17
CA MET A 172 5.63 -11.05 21.14
C MET A 172 6.19 -11.08 22.57
N GLU A 173 7.42 -11.58 22.75
CA GLU A 173 8.13 -11.55 24.04
C GLU A 173 8.33 -10.12 24.52
N GLY A 174 8.78 -9.22 23.63
CA GLY A 174 8.91 -7.80 23.96
C GLY A 174 7.58 -7.16 24.36
N ALA A 175 6.47 -7.53 23.72
CA ALA A 175 5.13 -7.05 24.07
C ALA A 175 4.66 -7.58 25.43
N LEU A 176 4.91 -8.86 25.72
CA LEU A 176 4.59 -9.49 27.01
C LEU A 176 5.39 -8.86 28.15
N LEU A 177 6.71 -8.70 27.99
CA LEU A 177 7.59 -8.07 28.98
C LEU A 177 7.15 -6.63 29.29
N ARG A 178 6.72 -5.87 28.29
CA ARG A 178 6.15 -4.52 28.50
C ARG A 178 4.85 -4.58 29.31
N THR A 179 3.94 -5.48 28.95
CA THR A 179 2.63 -5.64 29.63
C THR A 179 2.78 -6.05 31.10
N LEU A 180 3.72 -6.93 31.42
CA LEU A 180 4.01 -7.36 32.79
C LEU A 180 4.63 -6.26 33.66
N ARG A 181 5.40 -5.33 33.07
CA ARG A 181 6.06 -4.23 33.81
C ARG A 181 5.13 -3.08 34.15
N THR A 182 4.09 -2.83 33.34
CA THR A 182 3.23 -1.65 33.46
C THR A 182 1.85 -1.94 34.04
N GLY A 183 1.43 -3.22 34.18
CA GLY A 183 0.13 -3.62 34.74
C GLY A 183 -1.10 -3.24 33.90
N VAL A 184 -0.91 -2.35 32.93
CA VAL A 184 -1.82 -1.92 31.87
C VAL A 184 -0.92 -1.74 30.64
N ALA A 185 -1.40 -2.07 29.43
CA ALA A 185 -0.71 -1.70 28.19
C ALA A 185 -0.81 -0.17 27.96
N GLU A 186 -0.19 0.63 28.83
CA GLU A 186 -0.17 2.10 28.78
C GLU A 186 1.25 2.64 29.08
N PRO A 187 1.57 3.87 28.65
CA PRO A 187 2.86 4.20 28.06
C PRO A 187 3.75 5.05 28.98
N SER A 188 4.92 4.55 29.32
CA SER A 188 5.99 5.33 29.96
C SER A 188 7.21 5.46 29.04
N ALA A 189 7.51 6.74 28.75
CA ALA A 189 8.72 7.44 28.28
C ALA A 189 9.88 6.78 27.49
N GLU A 190 10.01 5.46 27.32
CA GLU A 190 11.13 4.88 26.56
C GLU A 190 10.63 3.80 25.58
N GLN A 191 10.46 4.26 24.33
CA GLN A 191 10.39 3.52 23.05
C GLN A 191 9.54 2.23 22.98
N PRO A 192 8.22 2.34 22.71
CA PRO A 192 7.38 1.22 22.32
C PRO A 192 7.22 1.10 20.79
N LEU A 193 7.44 -0.10 20.25
CA LEU A 193 6.92 -0.53 18.94
C LEU A 193 5.43 -0.21 18.86
N GLY A 194 5.03 0.66 17.93
CA GLY A 194 3.65 1.14 17.76
C GLY A 194 3.38 2.59 18.15
N ARG A 195 4.33 3.33 18.74
CA ARG A 195 4.30 4.81 18.84
C ARG A 195 5.18 5.51 17.80
N GLU A 196 5.75 4.77 16.88
CA GLU A 196 6.56 5.34 15.82
C GLU A 196 5.65 6.10 14.86
N ASN A 197 5.85 7.42 14.81
CA ASN A 197 5.14 8.31 13.91
C ASN A 197 3.59 8.24 14.07
N GLY A 198 3.12 7.99 15.30
CA GLY A 198 1.73 8.06 15.80
C GLY A 198 0.66 7.21 15.14
N ALA A 199 1.01 5.96 14.85
CA ALA A 199 0.05 4.86 14.80
C ALA A 199 -0.57 4.61 16.19
N PRO A 200 -1.78 4.05 16.29
CA PRO A 200 -2.34 3.64 17.57
C PRO A 200 -1.62 2.40 18.14
N PRO A 201 -1.42 2.32 19.48
CA PRO A 201 -0.88 1.11 20.10
C PRO A 201 -1.89 -0.04 20.01
N LEU A 202 -1.35 -1.27 19.98
CA LEU A 202 -2.14 -2.49 19.97
C LEU A 202 -2.67 -2.80 21.36
N GLN A 203 -3.93 -3.21 21.42
CA GLN A 203 -4.58 -3.75 22.61
C GLN A 203 -4.21 -5.22 22.84
N ARG A 204 -4.51 -5.74 24.02
CA ARG A 204 -4.16 -7.12 24.41
C ARG A 204 -4.72 -8.15 23.44
N GLU A 205 -5.98 -8.00 23.07
CA GLU A 205 -6.70 -8.88 22.14
C GLU A 205 -6.18 -8.74 20.71
N GLU A 206 -5.60 -7.59 20.36
CA GLU A 206 -4.98 -7.38 19.05
C GLU A 206 -3.60 -8.02 18.96
N TRP A 207 -2.84 -8.00 20.06
CA TRP A 207 -1.58 -8.71 20.17
C TRP A 207 -1.75 -10.23 20.01
N THR A 208 -2.79 -10.83 20.60
CA THR A 208 -3.03 -12.28 20.48
C THR A 208 -3.38 -12.70 19.06
N TRP A 209 -3.91 -11.78 18.25
CA TRP A 209 -4.25 -12.04 16.84
C TRP A 209 -3.11 -11.76 15.86
N LEU A 210 -2.06 -11.06 16.27
CA LEU A 210 -0.94 -10.70 15.39
C LEU A 210 -0.30 -11.92 14.70
N PRO A 211 -0.04 -13.06 15.39
CA PRO A 211 0.49 -14.25 14.71
C PRO A 211 -0.41 -14.77 13.58
N ARG A 212 -1.74 -14.68 13.76
CA ARG A 212 -2.70 -15.10 12.74
C ARG A 212 -2.66 -14.17 11.52
N TRP A 213 -2.57 -12.85 11.73
CA TRP A 213 -2.42 -11.90 10.61
C TRP A 213 -1.10 -12.08 9.88
N ASN A 214 -0.03 -12.38 10.61
CA ASN A 214 1.26 -12.69 10.02
C ASN A 214 1.18 -13.92 9.11
N HIS A 215 0.57 -15.00 9.60
CA HIS A 215 0.38 -16.23 8.83
C HIS A 215 -0.52 -16.00 7.60
N GLU A 216 -1.65 -15.31 7.75
CA GLU A 216 -2.53 -15.00 6.61
C GLU A 216 -1.84 -14.12 5.54
N LEU A 217 -0.83 -13.34 5.93
CA LEU A 217 -0.04 -12.54 4.99
C LEU A 217 0.89 -13.39 4.10
N GLU A 218 1.27 -14.60 4.54
CA GLU A 218 2.07 -15.54 3.74
C GLU A 218 1.37 -15.91 2.42
N HIS A 219 0.04 -16.02 2.45
CA HIS A 219 -0.75 -16.32 1.26
C HIS A 219 -0.66 -15.25 0.16
N TYR A 220 -0.23 -14.02 0.51
CA TYR A 220 -0.07 -12.92 -0.44
C TYR A 220 1.30 -12.93 -1.13
N LEU A 221 2.26 -13.73 -0.67
CA LEU A 221 3.60 -13.77 -1.25
C LEU A 221 3.63 -14.08 -2.77
N PRO A 222 2.83 -15.02 -3.31
CA PRO A 222 2.78 -15.26 -4.76
C PRO A 222 2.29 -14.03 -5.55
N LEU A 223 1.40 -13.23 -4.96
CA LEU A 223 0.94 -11.98 -5.59
C LEU A 223 2.08 -10.97 -5.65
N TRP A 224 2.87 -10.84 -4.58
CA TRP A 224 4.05 -9.99 -4.57
C TRP A 224 5.05 -10.44 -5.64
N GLN A 225 5.37 -11.73 -5.71
CA GLN A 225 6.27 -12.29 -6.71
C GLN A 225 5.79 -12.06 -8.16
N ALA A 226 4.48 -11.99 -8.38
CA ALA A 226 3.90 -11.69 -9.67
C ALA A 226 4.09 -10.22 -10.08
N CYS A 227 4.18 -9.29 -9.12
CA CYS A 227 4.40 -7.87 -9.37
C CYS A 227 5.85 -7.59 -9.81
N ASP A 228 6.00 -6.60 -10.68
CA ASP A 228 7.29 -6.17 -11.23
C ASP A 228 7.89 -4.98 -10.47
N GLY A 229 7.07 -4.26 -9.70
CA GLY A 229 7.48 -3.08 -8.93
C GLY A 229 6.45 -2.69 -7.87
N LEU A 230 6.90 -1.96 -6.86
CA LEU A 230 6.08 -1.41 -5.77
C LEU A 230 6.17 0.11 -5.73
N TRP A 231 5.01 0.75 -5.75
CA TRP A 231 4.85 2.20 -5.60
C TRP A 231 4.16 2.49 -4.28
N LEU A 232 4.70 3.42 -3.50
CA LEU A 232 4.23 3.71 -2.15
C LEU A 232 3.66 5.13 -2.04
N LEU A 233 2.43 5.25 -1.56
CA LEU A 233 1.88 6.49 -1.00
C LEU A 233 2.00 6.44 0.52
N ARG A 234 2.95 7.18 1.07
CA ARG A 234 3.32 7.14 2.49
C ARG A 234 2.77 8.34 3.24
N PRO A 235 2.13 8.17 4.39
CA PRO A 235 1.83 9.32 5.24
C PRO A 235 3.12 9.83 5.88
N LEU A 236 3.22 11.16 6.07
CA LEU A 236 4.28 11.73 6.93
C LEU A 236 4.15 11.24 8.38
N HIS A 237 2.96 10.83 8.79
CA HIS A 237 2.66 10.33 10.14
C HIS A 237 1.43 9.40 10.11
N TRP A 238 1.50 8.25 10.79
CA TRP A 238 0.50 7.18 10.83
C TRP A 238 -0.82 7.52 11.54
N GLY A 239 -0.93 8.69 12.15
CA GLY A 239 -2.21 9.27 12.58
C GLY A 239 -3.05 9.86 11.42
N LEU A 240 -2.44 10.10 10.25
CA LEU A 240 -3.10 10.70 9.08
C LEU A 240 -4.16 9.83 8.41
N PRO A 241 -3.99 8.49 8.25
CA PRO A 241 -5.02 7.61 7.69
C PRO A 241 -6.39 7.78 8.34
N ARG A 242 -6.45 7.89 9.68
CA ARG A 242 -7.70 8.18 10.41
C ARG A 242 -8.28 9.52 9.96
N ARG A 243 -7.51 10.59 10.00
CA ARG A 243 -7.96 11.92 9.57
C ARG A 243 -8.46 11.91 8.13
N TRP A 244 -7.71 11.29 7.23
CA TRP A 244 -8.05 11.24 5.81
C TRP A 244 -9.31 10.43 5.54
N ARG A 245 -9.48 9.28 6.21
CA ARG A 245 -10.66 8.44 6.06
C ARG A 245 -11.92 9.15 6.57
N PHE A 246 -11.86 9.79 7.73
CA PHE A 246 -12.98 10.59 8.25
C PHE A 246 -13.33 11.78 7.34
N GLN A 247 -12.34 12.44 6.74
CA GLN A 247 -12.59 13.48 5.74
C GLN A 247 -13.26 12.94 4.47
N ALA A 248 -12.87 11.74 4.01
CA ALA A 248 -13.47 11.09 2.85
C ALA A 248 -14.93 10.71 3.13
N GLU A 249 -15.20 10.09 4.27
CA GLU A 249 -16.56 9.73 4.70
C GLU A 249 -17.46 10.97 4.82
N GLY A 250 -16.93 12.06 5.40
CA GLY A 250 -17.67 13.32 5.50
C GLY A 250 -17.97 13.96 4.14
N ARG A 251 -17.13 13.77 3.12
CA ARG A 251 -17.44 14.19 1.74
C ARG A 251 -18.54 13.33 1.12
N GLN A 252 -18.45 12.00 1.28
CA GLN A 252 -19.43 11.04 0.76
C GLN A 252 -20.82 11.24 1.35
N ARG A 253 -20.90 11.47 2.67
CA ARG A 253 -22.14 11.84 3.35
C ARG A 253 -22.74 13.13 2.80
N ARG A 254 -21.93 14.16 2.53
CA ARG A 254 -22.40 15.43 1.96
C ARG A 254 -22.88 15.32 0.52
N SER A 255 -22.34 14.38 -0.25
CA SER A 255 -22.76 14.11 -1.63
C SER A 255 -23.93 13.12 -1.72
N GLY A 256 -24.59 12.78 -0.61
CA GLY A 256 -25.74 11.86 -0.59
C GLY A 256 -25.40 10.39 -0.82
N GLY A 257 -24.12 10.01 -0.76
CA GLY A 257 -23.71 8.61 -0.85
C GLY A 257 -23.96 7.87 0.48
N GLY A 258 -24.07 6.53 0.42
CA GLY A 258 -24.08 5.71 1.62
C GLY A 258 -22.84 5.99 2.49
N TRP A 259 -22.99 6.00 3.80
CA TRP A 259 -21.92 6.36 4.74
C TRP A 259 -21.94 5.43 5.96
N LEU A 260 -20.77 5.23 6.56
CA LEU A 260 -20.60 4.40 7.76
C LEU A 260 -20.72 5.23 9.04
N ALA A 261 -21.29 4.63 10.09
CA ALA A 261 -21.30 5.26 11.40
C ALA A 261 -19.85 5.55 11.86
N PRO A 262 -19.61 6.63 12.64
CA PRO A 262 -18.26 6.99 13.06
C PRO A 262 -17.52 5.89 13.83
N ALA A 263 -18.25 5.04 14.56
CA ALA A 263 -17.69 3.90 15.27
C ALA A 263 -17.18 2.82 14.30
N ASP A 264 -18.01 2.39 13.35
CA ASP A 264 -17.64 1.40 12.33
C ASP A 264 -16.48 1.89 11.46
N LEU A 265 -16.48 3.18 11.12
CA LEU A 265 -15.38 3.81 10.40
C LEU A 265 -14.08 3.77 11.22
N ALA A 266 -14.15 4.04 12.53
CA ALA A 266 -13.00 3.96 13.42
C ALA A 266 -12.48 2.53 13.54
N GLN A 267 -13.36 1.53 13.62
CA GLN A 267 -13.00 0.11 13.64
C GLN A 267 -12.28 -0.30 12.35
N LEU A 268 -12.78 0.08 11.17
CA LEU A 268 -12.11 -0.22 9.89
C LEU A 268 -10.72 0.43 9.78
N VAL A 269 -10.59 1.68 10.22
CA VAL A 269 -9.28 2.36 10.25
C VAL A 269 -8.34 1.64 11.22
N ARG A 270 -8.82 1.32 12.43
CA ARG A 270 -8.03 0.61 13.44
C ARG A 270 -7.61 -0.76 12.93
N ALA A 271 -8.51 -1.53 12.33
CA ALA A 271 -8.22 -2.81 11.69
C ALA A 271 -7.09 -2.68 10.67
N SER A 272 -7.11 -1.66 9.79
CA SER A 272 -6.04 -1.46 8.80
C SER A 272 -4.68 -1.11 9.42
N LEU A 273 -4.66 -0.44 10.58
CA LEU A 273 -3.41 -0.03 11.25
C LEU A 273 -2.92 -1.04 12.27
N CYS A 274 -3.78 -1.89 12.83
CA CYS A 274 -3.44 -2.77 13.94
C CYS A 274 -3.42 -4.26 13.52
N SER A 275 -4.06 -4.65 12.41
CA SER A 275 -3.87 -6.01 11.87
C SER A 275 -2.49 -6.18 11.24
N LEU A 276 -1.97 -5.13 10.59
CA LEU A 276 -0.58 -5.04 10.13
C LEU A 276 0.04 -3.73 10.67
N PRO A 277 0.56 -3.73 11.91
CA PRO A 277 1.18 -2.57 12.55
C PRO A 277 2.23 -1.90 11.65
N PRO A 278 2.15 -0.59 11.40
CA PRO A 278 3.00 0.02 10.39
C PRO A 278 4.50 -0.14 10.60
N ALA A 279 4.96 -0.02 11.84
CA ALA A 279 6.38 -0.21 12.19
C ALA A 279 6.91 -1.60 11.79
N LEU A 280 6.05 -2.62 11.78
CA LEU A 280 6.43 -4.00 11.48
C LEU A 280 6.26 -4.36 10.00
N TYR A 281 5.21 -3.84 9.34
CA TYR A 281 4.80 -4.35 8.01
C TYR A 281 4.81 -3.30 6.90
N GLN A 282 4.78 -2.01 7.24
CA GLN A 282 4.66 -0.93 6.27
C GLN A 282 5.95 -0.10 6.19
N ASP A 283 6.55 0.26 7.31
CA ASP A 283 7.77 1.05 7.38
C ASP A 283 8.96 0.36 6.69
N PRO A 284 9.15 -0.97 6.82
CA PRO A 284 10.20 -1.69 6.10
C PRO A 284 10.16 -1.50 4.57
N LEU A 285 8.97 -1.34 3.97
CA LEU A 285 8.81 -1.11 2.53
C LEU A 285 9.56 0.14 2.03
N SER A 286 9.79 1.12 2.92
CA SER A 286 10.51 2.36 2.65
C SER A 286 11.88 2.46 3.34
N GLN A 287 12.32 1.42 4.06
CA GLN A 287 13.64 1.34 4.66
C GLN A 287 14.62 0.56 3.77
N GLU A 288 14.10 -0.32 2.92
CA GLU A 288 14.85 -1.09 1.92
C GLU A 288 15.08 -0.30 0.61
N LEU A 289 15.05 1.03 0.64
CA LEU A 289 15.24 1.85 -0.55
C LEU A 289 16.67 1.73 -1.06
N ALA A 290 16.81 1.58 -2.38
CA ALA A 290 18.11 1.44 -3.00
C ALA A 290 18.96 2.71 -2.78
N PRO A 291 20.26 2.56 -2.44
CA PRO A 291 21.11 3.70 -2.08
C PRO A 291 21.36 4.68 -3.24
N ASP A 292 21.14 4.23 -4.48
CA ASP A 292 21.30 5.01 -5.71
C ASP A 292 20.07 5.85 -6.07
N GLY A 293 18.95 5.72 -5.34
CA GLY A 293 17.73 6.46 -5.68
C GLY A 293 17.82 7.98 -5.47
N VAL A 294 16.94 8.70 -6.18
CA VAL A 294 16.91 10.16 -6.26
C VAL A 294 15.77 10.72 -5.42
N TRP A 295 16.06 11.76 -4.64
CA TRP A 295 15.09 12.48 -3.81
C TRP A 295 14.64 13.78 -4.48
N LEU A 296 13.33 14.09 -4.42
CA LEU A 296 12.73 15.35 -4.91
C LEU A 296 11.85 15.98 -3.81
N GLY A 297 11.80 17.30 -3.66
CA GLY A 297 10.92 17.95 -2.66
C GLY A 297 11.11 19.44 -2.42
N ALA A 298 10.10 20.08 -1.80
CA ALA A 298 10.02 21.52 -1.58
C ALA A 298 10.74 21.95 -0.28
N GLY A 299 12.05 22.14 -0.39
CA GLY A 299 12.94 22.64 0.66
C GLY A 299 14.36 22.76 0.10
N SER A 300 14.60 23.85 -0.60
CA SER A 300 15.82 24.24 -1.32
C SER A 300 17.18 23.76 -0.78
N ALA A 301 18.01 23.29 -1.71
CA ALA A 301 19.48 23.28 -1.77
C ALA A 301 20.12 21.88 -1.81
N GLY A 302 20.47 21.45 -3.03
CA GLY A 302 21.37 20.35 -3.29
C GLY A 302 20.68 19.16 -3.95
N LEU A 303 20.92 18.98 -5.24
CA LEU A 303 21.25 17.65 -5.74
C LEU A 303 22.24 17.06 -4.74
N LEU A 304 21.80 16.13 -3.88
CA LEU A 304 22.71 15.15 -3.30
C LEU A 304 23.03 14.16 -4.41
N THR A 305 23.77 14.61 -5.43
CA THR A 305 24.65 13.71 -6.14
C THR A 305 25.64 13.19 -5.12
N SER A 306 25.67 11.87 -4.98
CA SER A 306 26.68 11.10 -4.27
C SER A 306 28.03 11.83 -4.18
N ARG A 307 28.40 12.26 -2.96
CA ARG A 307 29.80 12.41 -2.60
C ARG A 307 30.06 11.50 -1.42
N SER A 308 30.66 10.36 -1.75
CA SER A 308 31.59 9.62 -0.90
C SER A 308 32.51 10.61 -0.15
N GLY A 309 32.55 10.52 1.17
CA GLY A 309 33.49 11.28 2.00
C GLY A 309 32.91 11.64 3.37
N ASP A 310 33.34 10.89 4.38
CA ASP A 310 33.41 11.23 5.80
C ASP A 310 32.21 11.95 6.45
N ARG A 311 31.41 11.17 7.18
CA ARG A 311 30.88 11.64 8.46
C ARG A 311 31.28 10.68 9.56
N GLN A 312 32.12 11.21 10.44
CA GLN A 312 32.58 10.62 11.67
C GLN A 312 31.45 9.98 12.47
N GLU A 313 31.78 8.79 12.95
CA GLU A 313 31.13 8.02 13.98
C GLU A 313 30.74 8.89 15.18
N THR A 314 29.44 8.98 15.46
CA THR A 314 28.98 9.08 16.84
C THR A 314 28.29 7.77 17.18
N ARG A 315 29.14 6.85 17.64
CA ARG A 315 28.80 5.58 18.25
C ARG A 315 28.01 5.84 19.54
N ALA A 316 26.68 5.78 19.44
CA ALA A 316 25.82 5.38 20.55
C ALA A 316 25.38 3.93 20.27
N GLN A 317 25.93 3.02 21.06
CA GLN A 317 25.79 1.57 20.92
C GLN A 317 24.38 1.08 21.32
N ARG A 318 23.73 0.41 20.37
CA ARG A 318 22.96 -0.85 20.46
C ARG A 318 22.05 -1.07 21.69
N SER A 319 20.74 -1.14 21.47
CA SER A 319 20.00 -2.41 21.34
C SER A 319 18.51 -2.17 21.01
N GLY A 320 17.97 -2.93 20.07
CA GLY A 320 16.59 -2.80 19.58
C GLY A 320 16.51 -2.73 18.06
N ALA A 321 17.18 -3.65 17.35
CA ALA A 321 16.95 -3.79 15.91
C ALA A 321 15.48 -4.16 15.71
N ALA A 322 14.76 -3.39 14.89
CA ALA A 322 13.41 -3.78 14.49
C ALA A 322 13.46 -5.21 13.90
N PRO A 323 12.52 -6.09 14.27
CA PRO A 323 12.48 -7.44 13.75
C PRO A 323 12.45 -7.39 12.23
N GLN A 324 13.39 -8.07 11.59
CA GLN A 324 13.50 -8.05 10.13
C GLN A 324 12.44 -8.99 9.53
N PRO A 325 11.72 -8.58 8.47
CA PRO A 325 10.84 -9.48 7.73
C PRO A 325 11.63 -10.64 7.11
N HIS A 326 11.00 -11.81 6.95
CA HIS A 326 11.65 -12.99 6.34
C HIS A 326 11.66 -12.88 4.81
N ASP A 327 12.74 -13.31 4.14
CA ASP A 327 12.85 -13.32 2.66
C ASP A 327 13.47 -14.63 2.15
N PRO A 328 12.82 -15.36 1.22
CA PRO A 328 13.52 -16.38 0.45
C PRO A 328 13.57 -16.17 -1.08
N SER A 329 13.11 -15.04 -1.66
CA SER A 329 13.42 -14.56 -3.05
C SER A 329 12.45 -13.46 -3.52
N PHE A 330 12.26 -12.42 -2.70
CA PHE A 330 11.21 -11.43 -2.89
C PHE A 330 11.35 -10.57 -4.17
N LYS A 331 10.22 -10.45 -4.87
CA LYS A 331 9.81 -9.35 -5.76
C LYS A 331 8.44 -8.89 -5.23
N PRO A 332 8.08 -7.59 -5.27
CA PRO A 332 8.63 -6.52 -6.11
C PRO A 332 9.50 -5.47 -5.38
N PRO A 333 10.55 -4.93 -6.02
CA PRO A 333 11.34 -3.84 -5.44
C PRO A 333 10.52 -2.57 -5.30
N THR A 334 10.76 -1.81 -4.22
CA THR A 334 10.23 -0.45 -4.08
C THR A 334 10.91 0.46 -5.12
N GLN A 335 10.12 0.98 -6.05
CA GLN A 335 10.63 1.81 -7.14
C GLN A 335 10.40 3.29 -6.90
N ALA A 336 9.32 3.63 -6.18
CA ALA A 336 8.94 5.00 -5.93
C ALA A 336 8.18 5.15 -4.62
N VAL A 337 8.45 6.24 -3.91
CA VAL A 337 7.78 6.58 -2.65
C VAL A 337 7.38 8.05 -2.67
N ALA A 338 6.13 8.33 -2.34
CA ALA A 338 5.61 9.68 -2.15
C ALA A 338 5.15 9.91 -0.71
N TRP A 339 5.75 10.89 -0.03
CA TRP A 339 5.36 11.26 1.33
C TRP A 339 4.30 12.37 1.32
N LEU A 340 3.17 12.08 1.95
CA LEU A 340 1.96 12.88 1.90
C LEU A 340 1.65 13.53 3.25
N ASP A 341 1.31 14.82 3.21
CA ASP A 341 0.92 15.58 4.39
C ASP A 341 -0.56 15.41 4.79
N GLY A 342 -1.00 16.11 5.85
CA GLY A 342 -2.39 16.05 6.31
C GLY A 342 -3.47 16.50 5.31
N ARG A 343 -3.08 17.12 4.18
CA ARG A 343 -3.96 17.49 3.07
C ARG A 343 -3.81 16.55 1.85
N ARG A 344 -2.99 15.50 1.95
CA ARG A 344 -2.58 14.58 0.87
C ARG A 344 -1.73 15.25 -0.22
N ARG A 345 -1.02 16.33 0.12
CA ARG A 345 -0.05 16.94 -0.79
C ARG A 345 1.29 16.23 -0.68
N CYS A 346 1.95 16.05 -1.80
CA CYS A 346 3.28 15.46 -1.81
C CYS A 346 4.29 16.47 -1.26
N ARG A 347 5.12 16.04 -0.30
CA ARG A 347 6.15 16.88 0.31
C ARG A 347 7.55 16.49 -0.12
N SER A 348 7.77 15.20 -0.24
CA SER A 348 8.99 14.62 -0.77
C SER A 348 8.67 13.35 -1.54
N LEU A 349 9.53 13.06 -2.51
CA LEU A 349 9.51 11.86 -3.31
C LEU A 349 10.88 11.21 -3.27
N TRP A 350 10.89 9.89 -3.40
CA TRP A 350 12.07 9.12 -3.74
C TRP A 350 11.75 8.26 -4.96
N LEU A 351 12.68 8.17 -5.90
CA LEU A 351 12.61 7.33 -7.09
C LEU A 351 13.86 6.48 -7.19
N GLN A 352 13.73 5.24 -7.64
CA GLN A 352 14.88 4.42 -8.02
C GLN A 352 15.66 5.10 -9.16
N ALA A 353 17.00 5.02 -9.17
CA ALA A 353 17.84 5.74 -10.12
C ALA A 353 17.43 5.55 -11.59
N SER A 354 17.09 4.32 -11.97
CA SER A 354 16.62 3.95 -13.31
C SER A 354 15.35 4.66 -13.79
N LEU A 355 14.61 5.30 -12.88
CA LEU A 355 13.43 6.12 -13.17
C LEU A 355 13.76 7.60 -13.34
N SER A 356 14.98 8.02 -13.03
CA SER A 356 15.39 9.40 -13.27
C SER A 356 15.44 9.62 -14.79
N PRO A 357 14.84 10.69 -15.32
CA PRO A 357 15.00 11.03 -16.72
C PRO A 357 16.51 11.20 -16.96
N SER A 358 17.09 10.32 -17.77
CA SER A 358 18.46 10.48 -18.24
C SER A 358 18.55 11.85 -18.91
N SER A 359 19.54 12.65 -18.50
CA SER A 359 19.94 13.86 -19.21
C SER A 359 20.51 13.45 -20.57
N SER A 360 19.63 13.06 -21.49
CA SER A 360 19.94 12.58 -22.84
C SER A 360 18.83 13.03 -23.77
N ALA A 361 18.67 14.35 -23.87
CA ALA A 361 17.94 15.04 -24.93
C ALA A 361 18.49 16.47 -25.10
N THR A 362 19.80 16.59 -25.24
CA THR A 362 20.44 17.72 -25.92
C THR A 362 21.43 17.11 -26.91
N GLY A 363 20.94 16.87 -28.11
CA GLY A 363 21.69 16.52 -29.31
C GLY A 363 20.99 17.19 -30.47
#